data_AF-A0A6C0JD33-F1
#
_entry.id   AF-A0A6C0JD33-F1
#
_cell.length_a   1.000
_cell.length_b   1.000
_cell.length_c   1.000
_cell.angle_alpha   90.00
_cell.angle_beta   90.00
_cell.angle_gamma   90.00
#
_symmetry.space_group_name_H-M   'P 1'
#
loop_
_entity.id
_entity.type
_entity.pdbx_description
1 polymer ?
#
loop_
_entity_poly.entity_id
_entity_poly.type
_entity_poly.pdbx_seq_one_letter_code
_entity_poly.pdbx_strand_id
1 'polypeptide(L)' 'MGVFDFCNDQPGRVIAVLIIAPILFMKGYDYNDKFIMMFSIILFIWDFYWLAFTKPNVYIHNEVDSTSSL' A
#
# COMPACT_ATOMS: atom_id res chain seq x y z
N MET A 1 -9.65 22.94 -11.02
CA MET A 1 -10.11 21.53 -10.97
C MET A 1 -8.92 20.72 -10.48
N GLY A 2 -8.95 20.29 -9.21
CA GLY A 2 -7.80 19.58 -8.61
C GLY A 2 -7.60 18.23 -9.30
N VAL A 3 -6.37 17.92 -9.69
CA VAL A 3 -6.01 16.62 -10.24
C VAL A 3 -5.87 15.65 -9.06
N PHE A 4 -6.76 14.66 -8.99
CA PHE A 4 -6.66 13.56 -8.03
C PHE A 4 -5.59 12.58 -8.54
N ASP A 5 -4.38 12.70 -8.04
CA ASP A 5 -3.34 11.70 -8.28
C ASP A 5 -3.51 10.59 -7.25
N PHE A 6 -4.42 9.65 -7.55
CA PHE A 6 -4.51 8.39 -6.81
C PHE A 6 -3.24 7.61 -7.09
N CYS A 7 -2.39 7.43 -6.09
CA CYS A 7 -1.30 6.48 -6.18
C CYS A 7 -1.92 5.08 -6.28
N ASN A 8 -2.06 4.59 -7.51
CA ASN A 8 -2.75 3.35 -7.88
C ASN A 8 -2.18 2.10 -7.17
N ASP A 9 -0.98 2.20 -6.59
CA ASP A 9 -0.33 1.11 -5.85
C ASP A 9 -0.83 0.95 -4.41
N GLN A 10 -1.33 2.01 -3.75
CA GLN A 10 -1.85 1.93 -2.38
C GLN A 10 -2.99 0.92 -2.19
N PRO A 11 -4.05 0.88 -3.03
CA PRO A 11 -5.13 -0.10 -2.86
C PRO A 11 -4.65 -1.54 -3.07
N GLY A 12 -3.70 -1.75 -4.00
CA GLY A 12 -3.09 -3.07 -4.22
C GLY A 12 -2.36 -3.58 -2.98
N ARG A 13 -1.64 -2.69 -2.28
CA ARG A 13 -0.94 -3.04 -1.02
C ARG A 13 -1.89 -3.35 0.13
N VAL A 14 -3.01 -2.62 0.25
CA VAL A 14 -4.05 -2.93 1.24
C VAL A 14 -4.58 -4.35 1.03
N ILE A 15 -4.88 -4.72 -0.21
CA ILE A 15 -5.35 -6.07 -0.57
C ILE A 15 -4.27 -7.12 -0.28
N ALA A 16 -3.00 -6.81 -0.58
CA ALA A 16 -1.90 -7.73 -0.32
C ALA A 16 -1.77 -8.06 1.17
N VAL A 17 -1.87 -7.05 2.05
CA VAL A 17 -1.76 -7.21 3.51
C VAL A 17 -2.99 -7.88 4.13
N LEU A 18 -4.20 -7.45 3.74
CA LEU A 18 -5.45 -7.89 4.40
C LEU A 18 -5.98 -9.22 3.86
N ILE A 19 -5.65 -9.58 2.62
CA ILE A 19 -6.25 -10.74 1.93
C ILE A 19 -5.18 -11.73 1.52
N ILE A 20 -4.18 -11.31 0.74
CA ILE A 20 -3.23 -12.23 0.11
C ILE A 20 -2.31 -12.88 1.16
N ALA A 21 -1.69 -12.09 2.05
CA ALA A 21 -0.77 -12.61 3.05
C ALA A 21 -1.43 -13.60 4.03
N PRO A 22 -2.62 -13.34 4.62
CA PRO A 22 -3.31 -14.30 5.47
C PRO A 22 -3.67 -15.60 4.73
N ILE A 23 -4.15 -15.51 3.48
CA ILE A 23 -4.51 -16.69 2.69
C ILE A 23 -3.27 -17.55 2.42
N LEU A 24 -2.15 -16.93 2.03
CA LEU A 24 -0.88 -17.64 1.82
C LEU A 24 -0.37 -18.28 3.11
N PHE A 25 -0.48 -17.59 4.24
CA PHE A 25 -0.08 -18.14 5.53
C PHE A 25 -0.92 -19.37 5.92
N MET A 26 -2.26 -19.27 5.82
CA MET A 26 -3.17 -20.38 6.10
C MET A 26 -2.89 -21.57 5.18
N LYS A 27 -2.64 -21.30 3.89
CA LYS A 27 -2.29 -22.34 2.93
C LYS A 27 -0.95 -22.99 3.25
N GLY A 28 0.05 -22.20 3.63
CA GLY A 28 1.35 -22.71 4.09
C GLY A 28 1.22 -23.58 5.34
N TYR A 29 0.32 -23.21 6.26
CA TYR A 29 0.02 -24.01 7.45
C TYR A 29 -0.63 -25.36 7.09
N ASP A 30 -1.66 -25.36 6.22
CA ASP A 30 -2.36 -26.58 5.80
C ASP A 30 -1.43 -27.58 5.09
N TYR A 31 -0.49 -27.09 4.27
CA TYR A 31 0.49 -27.93 3.58
C TYR A 31 1.75 -28.23 4.42
N ASN A 32 1.86 -27.71 5.64
CA ASN A 32 3.09 -27.75 6.45
C ASN A 32 4.33 -27.19 5.70
N ASP A 33 4.10 -26.27 4.77
CA ASP A 33 5.14 -25.65 3.96
C ASP A 33 5.72 -24.42 4.67
N LYS A 34 6.87 -24.64 5.32
CA LYS A 34 7.60 -23.60 6.06
C LYS A 34 8.07 -22.46 5.16
N PHE A 35 8.34 -22.74 3.88
CA PHE A 35 8.77 -21.71 2.94
C PHE A 35 7.61 -20.77 2.62
N ILE A 36 6.43 -21.30 2.32
CA ILE A 36 5.22 -20.50 2.06
C ILE A 36 4.85 -19.66 3.29
N MET A 37 4.90 -20.25 4.48
CA MET A 37 4.64 -19.52 5.73
C MET A 37 5.63 -18.36 5.93
N MET A 38 6.93 -18.61 5.80
CA MET A 38 7.95 -17.55 5.95
C MET A 38 7.81 -16.46 4.88
N PHE A 39 7.56 -16.86 3.63
CA PHE A 39 7.34 -15.94 2.53
C PHE A 39 6.13 -15.03 2.79
N SER A 40 5.00 -15.59 3.26
CA SER A 40 3.80 -14.81 3.58
C SER A 40 4.02 -13.78 4.70
N ILE A 41 4.85 -14.12 5.71
CA ILE A 41 5.22 -13.18 6.78
C ILE A 41 6.06 -12.03 6.24
N ILE A 42 7.05 -12.32 5.38
CA ILE A 42 7.88 -11.28 4.75
C ILE A 42 7.03 -10.36 3.88
N LEU A 43 6.12 -10.93 3.10
CA LEU A 43 5.20 -10.20 2.22
C LEU A 43 4.30 -9.27 3.05
N PHE A 44 3.74 -9.77 4.16
CA PHE A 44 2.97 -8.96 5.10
C PHE A 44 3.78 -7.79 5.66
N ILE A 45 4.98 -8.05 6.20
CA ILE A 45 5.81 -7.01 6.83
C ILE A 45 6.21 -5.93 5.81
N TRP A 46 6.59 -6.35 4.61
CA TRP A 46 7.00 -5.44 3.54
C TRP A 46 5.86 -4.52 3.12
N ASP A 47 4.71 -5.08 2.76
CA ASP A 47 3.58 -4.27 2.31
C ASP A 47 2.96 -3.45 3.46
N PHE A 48 2.98 -3.97 4.70
CA PHE A 48 2.57 -3.20 5.87
C PHE A 48 3.50 -2.02 6.16
N TYR A 49 4.82 -2.21 6.01
CA TYR A 49 5.78 -1.11 6.13
C TYR A 49 5.49 -0.01 5.10
N TRP A 50 5.29 -0.37 3.84
CA TRP A 50 4.91 0.61 2.82
C TRP A 50 3.59 1.28 3.14
N LEU A 51 2.59 0.55 3.63
CA LEU A 51 1.30 1.12 3.98
C LEU A 51 1.40 2.11 5.16
N ALA A 52 2.20 1.80 6.18
CA ALA A 52 2.34 2.61 7.38
C ALA A 52 3.19 3.87 7.16
N PHE A 53 4.22 3.79 6.30
CA PHE A 53 5.21 4.86 6.13
C PHE A 53 5.08 5.64 4.82
N THR A 54 4.24 5.22 3.88
CA THR A 54 3.90 6.05 2.71
C THR A 54 2.96 7.16 3.17
N LYS A 55 3.45 8.40 3.20
CA LYS A 55 2.65 9.57 3.60
C LYS A 55 1.37 9.64 2.73
N PRO A 56 0.20 9.93 3.33
CA PRO A 56 -0.98 10.26 2.53
C PRO A 56 -0.68 11.48 1.67
N ASN A 57 -1.10 11.43 0.40
CA ASN A 57 -0.85 12.52 -0.54
C ASN A 57 -1.43 13.81 0.03
N VAL A 58 -0.58 14.81 0.26
CA VAL A 58 -1.02 16.15 0.68
C VAL A 58 -1.68 16.77 -0.55
N TYR A 59 -2.90 17.30 -0.41
CA TYR A 59 -3.51 18.10 -1.46
C TYR A 59 -2.52 19.22 -1.83
N ILE A 60 -1.87 19.13 -2.99
CA ILE A 60 -1.22 20.29 -3.58
C ILE A 60 -2.38 21.16 -4.07
N HIS A 61 -2.89 22.01 -3.19
CA HIS A 61 -3.64 23.17 -3.64
C HIS A 61 -2.62 23.98 -4.44
N ASN A 62 -2.70 23.89 -5.76
CA ASN A 62 -2.03 24.83 -6.62
C ASN A 62 -2.48 26.22 -6.17
N GLU A 63 -1.61 26.97 -5.48
CA GLU A 63 -1.71 28.42 -5.33
C GLU A 63 -1.53 29.05 -6.73
N VAL A 64 -2.50 28.83 -7.61
CA VAL A 64 -2.66 29.58 -8.85
C VAL A 64 -3.71 30.63 -8.53
N ASP A 65 -3.36 31.60 -7.69
CA ASP A 65 -4.24 32.76 -7.48
C ASP A 65 -3.54 34.08 -7.10
N SER A 66 -2.20 34.21 -7.17
CA SER A 66 -1.57 35.48 -6.74
C SER A 66 -0.37 36.02 -7.53
N THR A 67 0.08 35.39 -8.61
CA THR A 67 1.26 35.88 -9.38
C THR A 67 1.00 36.13 -10.87
N SER A 68 -0.25 36.37 -11.26
CA SER A 68 -0.61 36.87 -12.60
C SER A 68 -1.16 38.30 -12.60
N SER A 69 -1.05 39.04 -11.49
CA SER A 69 -1.53 40.43 -11.38
C SER A 69 -0.57 41.38 -10.65
N LEU A 70 0.75 41.18 -10.79
CA LEU A 70 1.77 42.21 -10.52
C LEU A 70 2.81 42.22 -11.64
#